data_AF-A0A1T3NJF2-F1
#
_entry.id   AF-A0A1T3NJF2-F1
#
_cell.length_a   1.000
_cell.length_b   1.000
_cell.length_c   1.000
_cell.angle_alpha   90.00
_cell.angle_beta   90.00
_cell.angle_gamma   90.00
#
_symmetry.space_group_name_H-M   'P 1'
#
loop_
_entity.id
_entity.type
_entity.pdbx_description
1 polymer ?
#
loop_
_entity_poly.entity_id
_entity_poly.type
_entity_poly.pdbx_seq_one_letter_code
_entity_poly.pdbx_strand_id
1 'polypeptide(L)'
;MTTPTEILGFEPITRVSAEQARETLKWWDPNVVNAERHEVAAALRRLNSVLLAADPTTQTDTIHAMRLITEMLCERAALLPRASASTTPGPGERCPVGGWSNAISSPLLFSVDNGCVRADGNFLGSQEGVTGRAHGGSIAASFDAVISAGQIHLGWFGYTRRLTVEYLAPVPLGRRVNFHVAVRDIAQDDRSAVLHAHLRSDDRLLAQATADIVRSGRW
;
A
#
# COMPACT_ATOMS: atom_id res chain seq x y z
N MET A 1 8.49 17.58 15.18
CA MET A 1 8.27 16.32 14.43
C MET A 1 9.63 15.76 14.09
N THR A 2 9.84 14.46 14.29
CA THR A 2 11.11 13.78 13.96
C THR A 2 11.35 13.88 12.46
N THR A 3 12.55 14.30 12.06
CA THR A 3 12.94 14.48 10.65
C THR A 3 13.11 13.13 9.94
N PRO A 4 12.99 13.08 8.59
CA PRO A 4 13.27 11.86 7.84
C PRO A 4 14.67 11.29 8.14
N THR A 5 15.69 12.15 8.27
CA THR A 5 17.06 11.77 8.58
C THR A 5 17.18 11.11 9.96
N GLU A 6 16.51 11.65 10.98
CA GLU A 6 16.46 11.02 12.32
C GLU A 6 15.73 9.67 12.29
N ILE A 7 14.70 9.52 11.44
CA ILE A 7 13.93 8.28 11.33
C ILE A 7 14.71 7.20 10.59
N LEU A 8 15.39 7.57 9.51
CA LEU A 8 16.03 6.65 8.56
C LEU A 8 17.52 6.44 8.84
N GLY A 9 18.17 7.35 9.57
CA GLY A 9 19.59 7.31 9.87
C GLY A 9 20.49 7.72 8.70
N PHE A 10 19.94 8.31 7.64
CA PHE A 10 20.68 8.84 6.50
C PHE A 10 19.93 10.00 5.84
N GLU A 11 20.65 10.86 5.11
CA GLU A 11 20.07 11.97 4.37
C GLU A 11 19.41 11.47 3.06
N PRO A 12 18.10 11.67 2.85
CA PRO A 12 17.41 11.23 1.64
C PRO A 12 17.94 11.90 0.36
N ILE A 13 18.08 11.12 -0.71
CA ILE A 13 18.36 11.67 -2.05
C ILE A 13 17.05 12.04 -2.74
N THR A 14 16.97 13.25 -3.30
CA THR A 14 15.87 13.65 -4.19
C THR A 14 16.40 14.27 -5.47
N ARG A 15 15.81 13.88 -6.62
CA ARG A 15 16.10 14.45 -7.96
C ARG A 15 14.97 15.29 -8.52
N VAL A 16 13.88 15.40 -7.77
CA VAL A 16 12.68 16.15 -8.16
C VAL A 16 12.39 17.25 -7.14
N SER A 17 11.70 18.30 -7.58
CA SER A 17 11.20 19.32 -6.67
C SER A 17 10.07 18.76 -5.80
N ALA A 18 9.81 19.42 -4.66
CA ALA A 18 8.68 19.06 -3.79
C ALA A 18 7.31 19.19 -4.50
N GLU A 19 7.22 20.04 -5.53
CA GLU A 19 6.01 20.19 -6.34
C GLU A 19 5.84 18.99 -7.29
N GLN A 20 6.89 18.61 -8.02
CA GLN A 20 6.89 17.43 -8.89
C GLN A 20 6.57 16.16 -8.11
N ALA A 21 7.11 16.03 -6.89
CA ALA A 21 6.83 14.90 -6.03
C ALA A 21 5.35 14.82 -5.63
N ARG A 22 4.76 15.95 -5.22
CA ARG A 22 3.33 16.05 -4.88
C ARG A 22 2.43 15.78 -6.07
N GLU A 23 2.78 16.27 -7.25
CA GLU A 23 1.99 16.02 -8.46
C GLU A 23 1.97 14.53 -8.81
N THR A 24 3.12 13.87 -8.73
CA THR A 24 3.22 12.42 -9.02
C THR A 24 2.51 11.58 -7.96
N LEU A 25 2.50 12.03 -6.70
CA LEU A 25 1.84 11.32 -5.60
C LEU A 25 0.32 11.18 -5.81
N LYS A 26 -0.32 12.04 -6.61
CA LYS A 26 -1.77 11.97 -6.90
C LYS A 26 -2.23 10.61 -7.43
N TRP A 27 -1.32 9.79 -7.97
CA TRP A 27 -1.62 8.42 -8.40
C TRP A 27 -1.99 7.47 -7.23
N TRP A 28 -1.65 7.87 -6.01
CA TRP A 28 -1.96 7.21 -4.74
C TRP A 28 -2.86 8.07 -3.81
N ASP A 29 -3.31 9.24 -4.25
CA ASP A 29 -4.17 10.10 -3.43
C ASP A 29 -5.63 9.61 -3.52
N PRO A 30 -6.21 9.11 -2.40
CA PRO A 30 -7.60 8.66 -2.41
C PRO A 30 -8.58 9.80 -2.74
N ASN A 31 -8.25 11.05 -2.44
CA ASN A 31 -9.17 12.18 -2.62
C ASN A 31 -9.40 12.56 -4.09
N VAL A 32 -8.59 12.02 -5.01
CA VAL A 32 -8.68 12.30 -6.45
C VAL A 32 -9.65 11.32 -7.15
N VAL A 33 -10.24 10.36 -6.43
CA VAL A 33 -11.04 9.25 -6.98
C VAL A 33 -12.45 9.20 -6.37
N ASN A 34 -13.39 8.54 -7.08
CA ASN A 34 -14.80 8.39 -6.70
C ASN A 34 -14.96 7.74 -5.31
N ALA A 35 -15.46 8.52 -4.34
CA ALA A 35 -15.78 8.10 -2.97
C ALA A 35 -16.63 6.83 -2.90
N GLU A 36 -17.56 6.62 -3.84
CA GLU A 36 -18.40 5.42 -3.89
C GLU A 36 -17.58 4.13 -4.04
N ARG A 37 -16.47 4.18 -4.80
CA ARG A 37 -15.58 3.01 -4.96
C ARG A 37 -14.90 2.66 -3.64
N HIS A 38 -14.52 3.67 -2.87
CA HIS A 38 -13.91 3.49 -1.55
C HIS A 38 -14.91 2.93 -0.56
N GLU A 39 -16.15 3.41 -0.60
CA GLU A 39 -17.23 2.89 0.24
C GLU A 39 -17.52 1.42 -0.06
N VAL A 40 -17.57 1.02 -1.34
CA VAL A 40 -17.73 -0.38 -1.73
C VAL A 40 -16.54 -1.23 -1.23
N ALA A 41 -15.30 -0.76 -1.42
CA ALA A 41 -14.12 -1.48 -0.95
C ALA A 41 -14.09 -1.58 0.59
N ALA A 42 -14.48 -0.53 1.30
CA ALA A 42 -14.58 -0.53 2.76
C ALA A 42 -15.67 -1.49 3.25
N ALA A 43 -16.83 -1.53 2.59
CA ALA A 43 -17.90 -2.48 2.90
C ALA A 43 -17.44 -3.94 2.73
N LEU A 44 -16.71 -4.24 1.65
CA LEU A 44 -16.13 -5.58 1.43
C LEU A 44 -15.06 -5.95 2.46
N ARG A 45 -14.17 -5.02 2.84
CA ARG A 45 -13.19 -5.25 3.93
C ARG A 45 -13.89 -5.54 5.25
N ARG A 46 -14.97 -4.81 5.55
CA ARG A 46 -15.77 -5.00 6.76
C ARG A 46 -16.46 -6.37 6.74
N LEU A 47 -17.08 -6.74 5.62
CA LEU A 47 -17.70 -8.07 5.45
C LEU A 47 -16.67 -9.18 5.70
N ASN A 48 -15.51 -9.11 5.05
CA ASN A 48 -14.45 -10.10 5.24
C ASN A 48 -14.01 -10.20 6.71
N SER A 49 -13.86 -9.06 7.39
CA SER A 49 -13.48 -9.02 8.81
C SER A 49 -14.53 -9.69 9.70
N VAL A 50 -15.82 -9.50 9.41
CA VAL A 50 -16.91 -10.16 10.15
C VAL A 50 -16.92 -11.66 9.91
N LEU A 51 -16.74 -12.10 8.65
CA LEU A 51 -16.75 -13.51 8.27
C LEU A 51 -15.60 -14.29 8.92
N LEU A 52 -14.41 -13.69 9.03
CA LEU A 52 -13.25 -14.31 9.69
C LEU A 52 -13.40 -14.43 11.21
N ALA A 53 -14.20 -13.55 11.83
CA ALA A 53 -14.43 -13.55 13.27
C ALA A 53 -15.63 -14.43 13.69
N ALA A 54 -16.51 -14.80 12.76
CA ALA A 54 -17.73 -15.56 13.04
C ALA A 54 -17.45 -17.06 13.25
N ASP A 55 -18.19 -17.68 14.17
CA ASP A 55 -18.19 -19.13 14.36
C ASP A 55 -18.77 -19.82 13.10
N PRO A 56 -18.11 -20.87 12.57
CA PRO A 56 -18.56 -21.56 11.35
C PRO A 56 -19.91 -22.30 11.50
N THR A 57 -20.44 -22.49 12.71
CA THR A 57 -21.51 -23.47 12.97
C THR A 57 -22.90 -23.13 12.39
N THR A 58 -23.11 -21.98 11.77
CA THR A 58 -24.32 -21.72 10.94
C THR A 58 -24.05 -20.65 9.87
N GLN A 59 -23.47 -21.02 8.73
CA GLN A 59 -23.24 -20.11 7.60
C GLN A 59 -24.27 -20.20 6.47
N THR A 60 -25.27 -21.09 6.52
CA THR A 60 -26.23 -21.30 5.41
C THR A 60 -26.92 -20.00 4.96
N ASP A 61 -27.46 -19.23 5.89
CA ASP A 61 -28.12 -17.96 5.58
C ASP A 61 -27.13 -16.91 5.04
N THR A 62 -25.89 -16.92 5.56
CA THR A 62 -24.80 -16.05 5.09
C THR A 62 -24.41 -16.40 3.66
N ILE A 63 -24.26 -17.68 3.34
CA ILE A 63 -23.97 -18.17 1.99
C ILE A 63 -25.09 -17.76 1.03
N HIS A 64 -26.35 -17.93 1.43
CA HIS A 64 -27.49 -17.55 0.61
C HIS A 64 -27.52 -16.04 0.34
N ALA A 65 -27.34 -15.22 1.38
CA ALA A 65 -27.27 -13.76 1.25
C ALA A 65 -26.11 -13.32 0.34
N MET A 66 -24.92 -13.90 0.50
CA MET A 66 -23.76 -13.59 -0.34
C MET A 66 -24.01 -13.94 -1.81
N ARG A 67 -24.66 -15.09 -2.09
CA ARG A 67 -25.01 -15.49 -3.47
C ARG A 67 -25.99 -14.51 -4.10
N LEU A 68 -27.08 -14.19 -3.41
CA LEU A 68 -28.08 -13.23 -3.90
C LEU A 68 -27.46 -11.87 -4.21
N ILE A 69 -26.68 -11.31 -3.28
CA ILE A 69 -25.99 -10.03 -3.51
C ILE A 69 -25.05 -10.11 -4.71
N THR A 70 -24.28 -11.20 -4.82
CA THR A 70 -23.34 -11.40 -5.93
C THR A 70 -24.07 -11.45 -7.27
N GLU A 71 -25.15 -12.23 -7.37
CA GLU A 71 -25.97 -12.38 -8.57
C GLU A 71 -26.57 -11.03 -8.99
N MET A 72 -27.18 -10.30 -8.05
CA MET A 72 -27.72 -8.96 -8.30
C MET A 72 -26.66 -7.97 -8.82
N LEU A 73 -25.45 -8.00 -8.25
CA LEU A 73 -24.36 -7.14 -8.69
C LEU A 73 -23.82 -7.54 -10.06
N CYS A 74 -23.73 -8.84 -10.37
CA CYS A 74 -23.33 -9.35 -11.67
C CYS A 74 -24.31 -8.93 -12.78
N GLU A 75 -25.63 -9.06 -12.53
CA GLU A 75 -26.66 -8.61 -13.46
C GLU A 75 -26.57 -7.11 -13.71
N ARG A 76 -26.42 -6.30 -12.65
CA ARG A 76 -26.24 -4.86 -12.78
C ARG A 76 -24.96 -4.51 -13.55
N ALA A 77 -23.84 -5.18 -13.26
CA ALA A 77 -22.57 -4.93 -13.93
C ALA A 77 -22.62 -5.28 -15.43
N ALA A 78 -23.39 -6.29 -15.82
CA ALA A 78 -23.61 -6.65 -17.23
C ALA A 78 -24.34 -5.56 -18.02
N LEU A 79 -25.12 -4.70 -17.35
CA LEU A 79 -25.83 -3.57 -17.95
C LEU A 79 -24.99 -2.28 -18.00
N LEU A 80 -23.87 -2.22 -17.28
CA LEU A 80 -23.00 -1.05 -17.25
C LEU A 80 -21.99 -1.09 -18.42
N PRO A 81 -21.65 0.07 -18.99
CA PRO A 81 -20.54 0.16 -19.94
C PRO A 81 -19.25 -0.35 -19.28
N ARG A 82 -18.42 -1.08 -20.03
CA ARG A 82 -17.07 -1.41 -19.55
C ARG A 82 -16.32 -0.13 -19.20
N ALA A 83 -15.62 -0.14 -18.07
CA ALA A 83 -14.78 0.97 -17.67
C ALA A 83 -13.77 1.28 -18.78
N SER A 84 -13.74 2.53 -19.23
CA SER A 84 -12.72 3.05 -20.13
C SER A 84 -11.46 3.39 -19.34
N ALA A 85 -10.32 3.55 -20.04
CA ALA A 85 -9.08 4.03 -19.42
C ALA A 85 -9.28 5.36 -18.66
N SER A 86 -10.22 6.22 -19.09
CA SER A 86 -10.53 7.52 -18.46
C SER A 86 -11.37 7.43 -17.18
N THR A 87 -12.07 6.32 -16.93
CA THR A 87 -12.89 6.10 -15.71
C THR A 87 -12.28 5.09 -14.75
N THR A 88 -11.12 4.56 -15.14
CA THR A 88 -10.35 3.52 -14.46
C THR A 88 -9.31 4.21 -13.57
N PRO A 89 -9.32 4.02 -12.24
CA PRO A 89 -8.40 4.73 -11.36
C PRO A 89 -6.90 4.53 -11.67
N GLY A 90 -6.01 5.29 -11.04
CA GLY A 90 -4.57 5.08 -11.20
C GLY A 90 -4.12 3.68 -10.75
N PRO A 91 -2.97 3.17 -11.20
CA PRO A 91 -2.41 1.89 -10.73
C PRO A 91 -2.21 1.83 -9.21
N GLY A 92 -1.86 2.95 -8.56
CA GLY A 92 -1.75 3.05 -7.10
C GLY A 92 -3.08 2.76 -6.41
N GLU A 93 -4.18 3.29 -6.94
CA GLU A 93 -5.52 3.17 -6.37
C GLU A 93 -6.13 1.76 -6.45
N ARG A 94 -5.79 0.99 -7.49
CA ARG A 94 -6.21 -0.42 -7.61
C ARG A 94 -5.22 -1.41 -7.04
N CYS A 95 -4.06 -0.95 -6.57
CA CYS A 95 -3.00 -1.79 -6.05
C CYS A 95 -3.58 -2.78 -5.01
N PRO A 96 -3.30 -4.09 -5.12
CA PRO A 96 -3.81 -5.09 -4.19
C PRO A 96 -3.25 -4.96 -2.77
N VAL A 97 -2.27 -4.09 -2.57
CA VAL A 97 -1.58 -3.91 -1.30
C VAL A 97 -1.96 -2.61 -0.61
N GLY A 98 -1.84 -1.47 -1.32
CA GLY A 98 -2.04 -0.13 -0.74
C GLY A 98 -3.23 0.67 -1.30
N GLY A 99 -3.94 0.15 -2.31
CA GLY A 99 -4.92 0.93 -3.07
C GLY A 99 -6.31 0.99 -2.43
N TRP A 100 -6.92 2.17 -2.34
CA TRP A 100 -8.17 2.37 -1.58
C TRP A 100 -9.39 1.70 -2.21
N SER A 101 -9.43 1.61 -3.54
CA SER A 101 -10.48 0.94 -4.31
C SER A 101 -10.38 -0.58 -4.31
N ASN A 102 -9.31 -1.17 -3.77
CA ASN A 102 -9.13 -2.62 -3.74
C ASN A 102 -9.47 -3.20 -2.37
N ALA A 103 -10.50 -4.03 -2.29
CA ALA A 103 -10.97 -4.58 -1.02
C ALA A 103 -9.98 -5.55 -0.33
N ILE A 104 -8.95 -6.06 -1.02
CA ILE A 104 -7.93 -6.91 -0.41
C ILE A 104 -6.73 -6.12 0.16
N SER A 105 -6.66 -4.82 -0.12
CA SER A 105 -5.55 -3.97 0.32
C SER A 105 -5.66 -3.55 1.79
N SER A 106 -4.51 -3.24 2.40
CA SER A 106 -4.45 -2.29 3.51
C SER A 106 -4.59 -0.88 2.90
N PRO A 107 -5.66 -0.12 3.18
CA PRO A 107 -5.73 1.24 2.67
C PRO A 107 -4.61 2.07 3.33
N LEU A 108 -3.64 2.48 2.51
CA LEU A 108 -2.51 3.31 2.95
C LEU A 108 -2.72 4.73 2.46
N LEU A 109 -2.59 5.71 3.36
CA LEU A 109 -2.62 7.13 3.03
C LEU A 109 -1.20 7.61 2.79
N PHE A 110 -0.91 8.02 1.57
CA PHE A 110 0.42 8.48 1.17
C PHE A 110 0.58 9.99 1.33
N SER A 111 1.78 10.43 1.70
CA SER A 111 2.19 11.82 1.74
C SER A 111 3.68 11.95 1.40
N VAL A 112 4.11 13.13 0.95
CA VAL A 112 5.53 13.45 0.74
C VAL A 112 5.98 14.42 1.82
N ASP A 113 7.13 14.16 2.43
CA ASP A 113 7.76 15.01 3.43
C ASP A 113 9.28 15.03 3.20
N ASN A 114 9.85 16.20 2.87
CA ASN A 114 11.30 16.46 2.84
C ASN A 114 12.18 15.34 2.24
N GLY A 115 11.90 14.95 0.99
CA GLY A 115 12.68 13.91 0.29
C GLY A 115 12.30 12.46 0.63
N CYS A 116 11.26 12.28 1.44
CA CYS A 116 10.73 10.99 1.87
C CYS A 116 9.26 10.85 1.49
N VAL A 117 8.84 9.63 1.18
CA VAL A 117 7.43 9.26 1.10
C VAL A 117 7.02 8.60 2.41
N ARG A 118 5.93 9.09 2.99
CA ARG A 118 5.29 8.52 4.17
C ARG A 118 3.99 7.83 3.76
N ALA A 119 3.73 6.66 4.35
CA ALA A 119 2.45 5.97 4.18
C ALA A 119 1.88 5.55 5.54
N ASP A 120 0.69 6.03 5.88
CA ASP A 120 0.00 5.71 7.12
C ASP A 120 -1.15 4.74 6.88
N GLY A 121 -1.35 3.80 7.82
CA GLY A 121 -2.50 2.90 7.76
C GLY A 121 -2.50 1.92 8.93
N ASN A 122 -3.16 0.79 8.74
CA ASN A 122 -3.17 -0.31 9.69
C ASN A 122 -3.37 -1.64 8.95
N PHE A 123 -2.81 -2.71 9.52
CA PHE A 123 -3.09 -4.05 9.03
C PHE A 123 -4.46 -4.53 9.52
N LEU A 124 -5.18 -5.23 8.65
CA LEU A 124 -6.54 -5.71 8.86
C LEU A 124 -6.54 -7.15 9.41
N GLY A 125 -7.66 -7.58 10.00
CA GLY A 125 -7.84 -8.96 10.48
C GLY A 125 -7.60 -10.01 9.39
N SER A 126 -7.95 -9.70 8.14
CA SER A 126 -7.69 -10.56 6.97
C SER A 126 -6.22 -10.73 6.60
N GLN A 127 -5.33 -10.00 7.27
CA GLN A 127 -3.88 -10.04 7.07
C GLN A 127 -3.18 -10.63 8.30
N GLU A 128 -3.92 -11.27 9.18
CA GLU A 128 -3.39 -11.98 10.33
C GLU A 128 -2.53 -13.17 9.89
N GLY A 129 -1.38 -13.33 10.54
CA GLY A 129 -0.56 -14.54 10.39
C GLY A 129 -0.54 -15.37 11.66
N VAL A 130 -0.27 -14.71 12.78
CA VAL A 130 -0.39 -15.28 14.13
C VAL A 130 -1.34 -14.36 14.91
N THR A 131 -2.07 -14.89 15.89
CA THR A 131 -3.08 -14.16 16.65
C THR A 131 -2.64 -12.75 17.06
N GLY A 132 -3.38 -11.75 16.60
CA GLY A 132 -3.18 -10.32 16.82
C GLY A 132 -2.02 -9.68 16.04
N ARG A 133 -1.37 -10.41 15.12
CA ARG A 133 -0.16 -9.98 14.40
C ARG A 133 -0.30 -10.09 12.89
N ALA A 134 0.15 -9.04 12.19
CA ALA A 134 0.19 -9.05 10.73
C ALA A 134 1.12 -10.16 10.22
N HIS A 135 0.68 -10.84 9.18
CA HIS A 135 1.46 -11.87 8.50
C HIS A 135 2.71 -11.24 7.85
N GLY A 136 3.86 -11.91 7.97
CA GLY A 136 5.12 -11.44 7.39
C GLY A 136 5.00 -11.11 5.90
N GLY A 137 4.34 -11.99 5.13
CA GLY A 137 4.04 -11.75 3.72
C GLY A 137 3.23 -10.48 3.44
N SER A 138 2.27 -10.11 4.29
CA SER A 138 1.50 -8.87 4.15
C SER A 138 2.35 -7.62 4.42
N ILE A 139 3.26 -7.71 5.38
CA ILE A 139 4.24 -6.66 5.67
C ILE A 139 5.21 -6.50 4.51
N ALA A 140 5.76 -7.60 3.97
CA ALA A 140 6.66 -7.56 2.82
C ALA A 140 5.99 -6.98 1.57
N ALA A 141 4.74 -7.38 1.28
CA ALA A 141 3.96 -6.80 0.20
C ALA A 141 3.77 -5.29 0.40
N SER A 142 3.45 -4.87 1.64
CA SER A 142 3.31 -3.45 1.98
C SER A 142 4.59 -2.66 1.73
N PHE A 143 5.76 -3.23 2.10
CA PHE A 143 7.05 -2.62 1.78
C PHE A 143 7.26 -2.42 0.28
N ASP A 144 6.96 -3.43 -0.55
CA ASP A 144 7.07 -3.30 -2.02
C ASP A 144 6.17 -2.17 -2.56
N ALA A 145 4.94 -2.07 -2.07
CA ALA A 145 3.99 -1.05 -2.49
C ALA A 145 4.40 0.37 -2.07
N VAL A 146 4.88 0.57 -0.84
CA VAL A 146 5.32 1.90 -0.39
C VAL A 146 6.65 2.31 -1.02
N ILE A 147 7.53 1.35 -1.28
CA ILE A 147 8.78 1.59 -2.02
C ILE A 147 8.48 2.02 -3.45
N SER A 148 7.45 1.46 -4.07
CA SER A 148 6.99 1.89 -5.40
C SER A 148 6.62 3.38 -5.43
N ALA A 149 5.96 3.89 -4.38
CA ALA A 149 5.69 5.32 -4.25
C ALA A 149 6.98 6.14 -3.97
N GLY A 150 7.92 5.61 -3.18
CA GLY A 150 9.21 6.25 -2.90
C GLY A 150 10.05 6.56 -4.15
N GLN A 151 9.86 5.80 -5.24
CA GLN A 151 10.55 6.04 -6.52
C GLN A 151 10.27 7.42 -7.13
N ILE A 152 9.22 8.13 -6.69
CA ILE A 152 8.95 9.52 -7.08
C ILE A 152 10.21 10.39 -6.96
N HIS A 153 11.01 10.20 -5.90
CA HIS A 153 12.22 10.98 -5.66
C HIS A 153 13.37 10.69 -6.63
N LEU A 154 13.31 9.60 -7.41
CA LEU A 154 14.29 9.28 -8.45
C LEU A 154 14.09 10.11 -9.73
N GLY A 155 12.87 10.63 -9.94
CA GLY A 155 12.46 11.25 -11.22
C GLY A 155 12.23 10.22 -12.35
N TRP A 156 12.28 8.93 -12.04
CA TRP A 156 11.98 7.83 -12.95
C TRP A 156 11.42 6.63 -12.17
N PHE A 157 10.70 5.76 -12.87
CA PHE A 157 10.18 4.52 -12.31
C PHE A 157 10.90 3.29 -12.86
N GLY A 158 10.98 2.26 -12.04
CA GLY A 158 11.58 0.98 -12.33
C GLY A 158 10.85 -0.16 -11.62
N TYR A 159 11.35 -1.37 -11.83
CA TYR A 159 10.79 -2.57 -11.21
C TYR A 159 11.67 -2.99 -10.03
N THR A 160 11.06 -3.65 -9.04
CA THR A 160 11.77 -4.24 -7.90
C THR A 160 12.60 -5.43 -8.37
N ARG A 161 13.94 -5.33 -8.29
CA ARG A 161 14.87 -6.44 -8.56
C ARG A 161 15.06 -7.32 -7.34
N ARG A 162 15.14 -6.70 -6.17
CA ARG A 162 15.33 -7.38 -4.90
C ARG A 162 14.64 -6.60 -3.81
N LEU A 163 13.98 -7.31 -2.91
CA LEU A 163 13.44 -6.77 -1.66
C LEU A 163 13.98 -7.61 -0.51
N THR A 164 14.65 -6.97 0.44
CA THR A 164 15.11 -7.59 1.68
C THR A 164 14.36 -6.94 2.83
N VAL A 165 13.63 -7.75 3.62
CA VAL A 165 12.83 -7.28 4.76
C VAL A 165 13.38 -7.89 6.04
N GLU A 166 13.62 -7.05 7.03
CA GLU A 166 14.05 -7.42 8.37
C GLU A 166 12.91 -7.16 9.36
N TYR A 167 12.46 -8.22 10.04
CA TYR A 167 11.39 -8.16 11.04
C TYR A 167 12.00 -8.02 12.44
N LEU A 168 11.83 -6.85 13.06
CA LEU A 168 12.49 -6.50 14.32
C LEU A 168 11.56 -6.68 15.52
N ALA A 169 10.25 -6.54 15.31
CA ALA A 169 9.23 -6.79 16.31
C ALA A 169 7.90 -7.21 15.65
N PRO A 170 7.01 -7.93 16.37
CA PRO A 170 5.69 -8.28 15.86
C PRO A 170 4.86 -7.03 15.53
N VAL A 171 4.28 -6.99 14.32
CA VAL A 171 3.43 -5.89 13.88
C VAL A 171 1.99 -6.11 14.35
N PRO A 172 1.41 -5.21 15.16
CA PRO A 172 0.05 -5.38 15.67
C PRO A 172 -1.00 -5.14 14.58
N LEU A 173 -2.06 -5.96 14.57
CA LEU A 173 -3.27 -5.68 13.78
C LEU A 173 -4.08 -4.53 14.38
N GLY A 174 -4.80 -3.80 13.53
CA GLY A 174 -5.74 -2.74 13.94
C GLY A 174 -5.11 -1.51 14.59
N ARG A 175 -3.79 -1.48 14.82
CA ARG A 175 -3.08 -0.28 15.27
C ARG A 175 -2.51 0.49 14.09
N ARG A 176 -2.43 1.80 14.28
CA ARG A 176 -1.77 2.69 13.32
C ARG A 176 -0.31 2.30 13.17
N VAL A 177 0.12 2.21 11.92
CA VAL A 177 1.50 2.06 11.52
C VAL A 177 1.85 3.14 10.50
N ASN A 178 3.14 3.45 10.42
CA ASN A 178 3.66 4.46 9.53
C ASN A 178 4.92 3.95 8.84
N PHE A 179 4.89 3.96 7.52
CA PHE A 179 6.05 3.71 6.67
C PHE A 179 6.75 5.03 6.37
N HIS A 180 8.07 5.01 6.34
CA HIS A 180 8.91 6.09 5.79
C HIS A 180 9.84 5.48 4.77
N VAL A 181 9.87 6.04 3.57
CA VAL A 181 10.62 5.52 2.42
C VAL A 181 11.45 6.63 1.80
N ALA A 182 12.73 6.36 1.59
CA ALA A 182 13.63 7.29 0.91
C ALA A 182 14.60 6.58 -0.02
N VAL A 183 15.07 7.31 -1.02
CA VAL A 183 16.19 6.90 -1.86
C VAL A 183 17.47 7.06 -1.04
N ARG A 184 18.20 5.96 -0.90
CA ARG A 184 19.49 5.93 -0.21
C ARG A 184 20.66 6.10 -1.17
N ASP A 185 20.60 5.47 -2.33
CA ASP A 185 21.69 5.48 -3.30
C ASP A 185 21.17 5.35 -4.74
N ILE A 186 21.93 5.88 -5.69
CA ILE A 186 21.64 5.77 -7.13
C ILE A 186 22.94 5.41 -7.84
N ALA A 187 22.89 4.33 -8.64
CA ALA A 187 24.04 3.87 -9.40
C ALA A 187 24.55 4.96 -10.37
N GLN A 188 25.87 5.00 -10.56
CA GLN A 188 26.52 6.02 -11.41
C GLN A 188 26.03 6.00 -12.86
N ASP A 189 25.64 4.82 -13.37
CA ASP A 189 25.12 4.63 -14.73
C ASP A 189 23.61 4.93 -14.86
N ASP A 190 22.97 5.36 -13.77
CA ASP A 190 21.54 5.67 -13.67
C ASP A 190 20.60 4.52 -14.09
N ARG A 191 21.08 3.28 -13.97
CA ARG A 191 20.30 2.07 -14.27
C ARG A 191 19.60 1.48 -13.05
N SER A 192 20.07 1.77 -11.85
CA SER A 192 19.49 1.24 -10.62
C SER A 192 19.60 2.21 -9.45
N ALA A 193 18.76 1.98 -8.45
CA ALA A 193 18.77 2.72 -7.20
C ALA A 193 18.46 1.79 -6.03
N VAL A 194 18.88 2.20 -4.84
CA VAL A 194 18.57 1.52 -3.58
C VAL A 194 17.63 2.42 -2.77
N LEU A 195 16.46 1.89 -2.42
CA LEU A 195 15.54 2.54 -1.50
C LEU A 195 15.53 1.81 -0.16
N HIS A 196 15.34 2.59 0.90
CA HIS A 196 15.15 2.09 2.24
C HIS A 196 13.78 2.49 2.77
N ALA A 197 13.19 1.60 3.56
CA ALA A 197 11.91 1.82 4.18
C ALA A 197 11.90 1.36 5.64
N HIS A 198 11.34 2.17 6.53
CA HIS A 198 11.08 1.81 7.93
C HIS A 198 9.58 1.68 8.17
N LEU A 199 9.16 0.61 8.87
CA LEU A 199 7.81 0.44 9.40
C LEU A 199 7.83 0.65 10.90
N ARG A 200 7.06 1.61 11.38
CA ARG A 200 6.94 1.93 12.81
C ARG A 200 5.49 1.89 13.25
N SER A 201 5.31 1.74 14.56
CA SER A 201 4.07 2.04 15.25
C SER A 201 4.45 2.85 16.48
N ASP A 202 3.88 4.04 16.61
CA ASP A 202 4.35 5.07 17.53
C ASP A 202 5.88 5.28 17.36
N ASP A 203 6.64 5.24 18.46
CA ASP A 203 8.09 5.41 18.45
C ASP A 203 8.88 4.09 18.34
N ARG A 204 8.22 2.98 18.03
CA ARG A 204 8.90 1.68 17.89
C ARG A 204 9.11 1.32 16.44
N LEU A 205 10.37 1.04 16.06
CA LEU A 205 10.69 0.38 14.81
C LEU A 205 10.27 -1.09 14.87
N LEU A 206 9.41 -1.51 13.94
CA LEU A 206 8.86 -2.87 13.91
C LEU A 206 9.49 -3.72 12.81
N ALA A 207 9.76 -3.12 11.66
CA ALA A 207 10.45 -3.76 10.56
C ALA A 207 11.14 -2.71 9.69
N GLN A 208 12.08 -3.15 8.86
CA GLN A 208 12.72 -2.32 7.85
C GLN A 208 12.94 -3.10 6.58
N ALA A 209 13.10 -2.40 5.46
CA ALA A 209 13.36 -3.02 4.18
C ALA A 209 14.37 -2.21 3.36
N THR A 210 15.12 -2.95 2.53
CA THR A 210 15.95 -2.41 1.46
C THR A 210 15.47 -2.99 0.14
N ALA A 211 15.32 -2.15 -0.88
CA ALA A 211 14.98 -2.60 -2.22
C ALA A 211 15.98 -2.11 -3.25
N ASP A 212 16.40 -3.02 -4.12
CA ASP A 212 17.10 -2.67 -5.36
C ASP A 212 16.05 -2.47 -6.45
N ILE A 213 16.01 -1.28 -7.02
CA ILE A 213 15.15 -0.95 -8.15
C ILE A 213 16.00 -0.85 -9.41
N VAL A 214 15.55 -1.47 -10.50
CA VAL A 214 16.16 -1.29 -11.82
C VAL A 214 15.21 -0.50 -12.69
N ARG A 215 15.73 0.56 -13.30
CA ARG A 215 14.98 1.50 -14.13
C ARG A 215 14.26 0.78 -15.27
N SER A 216 13.03 1.20 -15.54
CA SER A 216 12.25 0.65 -16.65
C SER A 216 12.98 0.85 -17.99
N GLY A 217 12.90 -0.15 -18.87
CA GLY A 217 13.63 -0.17 -20.15
C GLY A 217 15.15 -0.41 -20.03
N ARG A 218 15.66 -0.74 -18.83
CA ARG A 218 17.08 -1.06 -18.56
C ARG A 218 17.27 -2.41 -17.84
N TRP A 219 16.26 -3.28 -17.92
CA TRP A 219 16.28 -4.65 -17.37
C TRP A 219 17.03 -5.62 -18.28
#